data_AF-A0A4Q3C6A8-F1
#
_entry.id   AF-A0A4Q3C6A8-F1
#
_cell.length_a   1.000
_cell.length_b   1.000
_cell.length_c   1.000
_cell.angle_alpha   90.00
_cell.angle_beta   90.00
_cell.angle_gamma   90.00
#
_symmetry.space_group_name_H-M   'P 1'
#
loop_
_entity.id
_entity.type
_entity.pdbx_description
1 polymer ?
#
loop_
_entity_poly.entity_id
_entity_poly.type
_entity_poly.pdbx_seq_one_letter_code
_entity_poly.pdbx_strand_id
1 'polypeptide(L)'
;MYTNISKAITAPFLAGALFISLNATAQTIPAPAADLPKDWHLLDLQTDGFYGISLKPAYQLIKGKRSNRVTVATIDSGIDTAQKDLRSVLWTNAKEIAGNGKDDDKNGYIDDVHGWNFLGGPGGKANYTETSEEVREYNRLKPKYSILTEKTAGDKKEYAYWLKVKTLYDTTVNTARTETEQLVPILNVLMTTSGYIKRELKLPAQASFTMKDIDNLQPVNDTLMHSKQVWESIFQQVGGNADNASLIKDWSESLAKYNNDLNPDLASRKRIVGDDPDIWDTKPYGNALLKFPDAMHGTGVAGLIGAVRNNGYGVDGVADNVRIMAIKTVPNGDEYDKDVAKAIRYAVDNGARIVNMSFGKN
;
A
#
# COMPACT_ATOMS: atom_id res chain seq x y z
N MET A 1 -2.89 6.06 -5.62
CA MET A 1 -2.86 7.10 -4.55
C MET A 1 -1.84 6.65 -3.52
N TYR A 2 -0.84 7.48 -3.23
CA TYR A 2 0.50 7.09 -2.79
C TYR A 2 0.58 6.43 -1.40
N THR A 3 1.36 5.36 -1.31
CA THR A 3 1.89 4.77 -0.07
C THR A 3 2.41 5.88 0.85
N ASN A 4 1.92 5.88 2.09
CA ASN A 4 2.08 6.96 3.07
C ASN A 4 3.51 7.09 3.68
N ILE A 5 4.52 6.71 2.90
CA ILE A 5 5.95 6.86 3.21
C ILE A 5 6.68 7.61 2.07
N SER A 6 6.04 7.78 0.90
CA SER A 6 6.68 8.38 -0.28
C SER A 6 6.83 9.90 -0.23
N LYS A 7 6.42 10.58 0.86
CA LYS A 7 6.52 12.05 0.97
C LYS A 7 7.72 12.56 1.76
N ALA A 8 8.44 11.72 2.50
CA ALA A 8 9.57 12.21 3.30
C ALA A 8 10.92 11.98 2.63
N ILE A 9 11.10 10.90 1.86
CA ILE A 9 12.42 10.55 1.33
C ILE A 9 12.27 9.89 -0.05
N THR A 10 12.39 10.67 -1.11
CA THR A 10 12.53 10.17 -2.47
C THR A 10 13.95 9.62 -2.66
N ALA A 11 14.19 8.71 -3.62
CA ALA A 11 15.53 8.22 -3.96
C ALA A 11 16.61 9.33 -4.10
N PRO A 12 16.32 10.53 -4.68
CA PRO A 12 17.30 11.62 -4.71
C PRO A 12 17.60 12.23 -3.33
N PHE A 13 16.70 12.13 -2.35
CA PHE A 13 16.91 12.64 -0.99
C PHE A 13 17.93 11.79 -0.21
N LEU A 14 17.98 10.47 -0.47
CA LEU A 14 18.96 9.54 0.09
C LEU A 14 20.29 9.52 -0.66
N ALA A 15 20.27 9.71 -1.98
CA ALA A 15 21.49 9.86 -2.75
C ALA A 15 22.32 11.05 -2.23
N GLY A 16 21.66 12.15 -1.85
CA GLY A 16 22.30 13.25 -1.13
C GLY A 16 22.98 12.79 0.16
N ALA A 17 22.33 11.96 0.97
CA ALA A 17 22.86 11.46 2.25
C ALA A 17 24.09 10.54 2.09
N LEU A 18 24.09 9.68 1.06
CA LEU A 18 25.17 8.71 0.80
C LEU A 18 26.34 9.30 0.00
N PHE A 19 26.12 10.37 -0.78
CA PHE A 19 27.13 11.01 -1.62
C PHE A 19 27.62 12.38 -1.11
N ILE A 20 27.26 12.83 0.10
CA ILE A 20 27.99 13.92 0.75
C ILE A 20 29.41 13.43 1.00
N SER A 21 30.31 13.79 0.08
CA SER A 21 31.74 13.88 0.36
C SER A 21 31.90 14.64 1.66
N LEU A 22 32.55 14.02 2.65
CA LEU A 22 32.93 14.55 3.96
C LEU A 22 33.77 15.84 3.83
N ASN A 23 33.15 16.94 3.43
CA ASN A 23 33.60 18.28 3.74
C ASN A 23 32.65 18.75 4.84
N ALA A 24 33.07 18.52 6.08
CA ALA A 24 32.39 18.98 7.27
C ALA A 24 32.37 20.52 7.28
N THR A 25 31.36 21.12 6.66
CA THR A 25 30.82 22.38 7.16
C THR A 25 29.82 22.01 8.24
N ALA A 26 30.12 22.42 9.47
CA ALA A 26 29.22 22.29 10.61
C ALA A 26 28.00 23.21 10.39
N GLN A 27 27.09 22.82 9.50
CA GLN A 27 25.71 23.24 9.63
C GLN A 27 25.13 22.38 10.75
N THR A 28 24.78 23.04 11.86
CA THR A 28 23.95 22.43 12.88
C THR A 28 22.65 22.01 12.21
N ILE A 29 22.52 20.72 11.93
CA ILE A 29 21.24 20.13 11.54
C ILE A 29 20.27 20.53 12.66
N PRO A 30 19.17 21.25 12.37
CA PRO A 30 18.17 21.56 13.37
C PRO A 30 17.78 20.26 14.08
N ALA A 31 17.69 20.30 15.42
CA ALA A 31 17.22 19.14 16.16
C ALA A 31 15.91 18.64 15.51
N PRO A 32 15.76 17.32 15.26
CA PRO A 32 14.56 16.80 14.66
C PRO A 32 13.35 17.30 15.45
N ALA A 33 12.30 17.72 14.73
CA ALA A 33 11.06 18.11 15.37
C ALA A 33 10.61 16.99 16.29
N ALA A 34 10.12 17.32 17.49
CA ALA A 34 9.61 16.33 18.42
C ALA A 34 8.58 15.45 17.70
N ASP A 35 8.65 14.13 17.95
CA ASP A 35 7.71 13.19 17.35
C ASP A 35 6.27 13.63 17.63
N LEU A 36 5.44 13.61 16.59
CA LEU A 36 4.02 13.87 16.74
C LEU A 36 3.42 12.83 17.71
N PRO A 37 2.45 13.22 18.55
CA PRO A 37 1.66 12.25 19.29
C PRO A 37 1.11 11.17 18.36
N LYS A 38 1.10 9.92 18.80
CA LYS A 38 0.67 8.76 18.00
C LYS A 38 -0.68 8.98 17.29
N ASP A 39 -1.62 9.62 17.97
CA ASP A 39 -2.97 9.91 17.47
C ASP A 39 -3.18 11.40 17.12
N TRP A 40 -2.12 12.11 16.72
CA TRP A 40 -2.20 13.55 16.42
C TRP A 40 -3.32 13.90 15.44
N HIS A 41 -3.58 13.00 14.48
CA HIS A 41 -4.61 13.17 13.45
C HIS A 41 -6.04 13.22 14.03
N LEU A 42 -6.24 12.76 15.27
CA LEU A 42 -7.53 12.80 15.98
C LEU A 42 -7.68 14.04 16.86
N LEU A 43 -6.58 14.76 17.11
CA LEU A 43 -6.52 15.90 18.02
C LEU A 43 -7.15 17.17 17.42
N ASP A 44 -7.33 18.18 18.27
CA ASP A 44 -7.93 19.47 17.92
C ASP A 44 -6.90 20.61 17.95
N LEU A 45 -7.04 21.56 17.02
CA LEU A 45 -6.11 22.68 16.92
C LEU A 45 -6.18 23.61 18.14
N GLN A 46 -7.37 23.86 18.65
CA GLN A 46 -7.58 24.83 19.73
C GLN A 46 -7.23 24.24 21.09
N THR A 47 -7.59 22.98 21.33
CA THR A 47 -7.37 22.34 22.65
C THR A 47 -6.05 21.61 22.76
N ASP A 48 -5.56 21.02 21.67
CA ASP A 48 -4.36 20.16 21.69
C ASP A 48 -3.20 20.76 20.88
N GLY A 49 -3.44 21.77 20.03
CA GLY A 49 -2.42 22.43 19.23
C GLY A 49 -2.07 21.72 17.90
N PHE A 50 -2.86 20.73 17.49
CA PHE A 50 -2.60 19.94 16.28
C PHE A 50 -3.71 20.11 15.24
N TYR A 51 -3.36 20.20 13.97
CA TYR A 51 -4.30 20.23 12.84
C TYR A 51 -4.90 18.84 12.55
N GLY A 52 -5.49 18.21 13.57
CA GLY A 52 -6.25 16.96 13.41
C GLY A 52 -7.72 17.20 13.06
N ILE A 53 -8.51 16.13 13.05
CA ILE A 53 -9.94 16.16 12.68
C ILE A 53 -10.87 16.59 13.82
N SER A 54 -10.33 17.00 14.98
CA SER A 54 -11.11 17.40 16.16
C SER A 54 -12.10 16.33 16.61
N LEU A 55 -11.64 15.08 16.74
CA LEU A 55 -12.52 13.93 16.94
C LEU A 55 -13.25 13.98 18.31
N LYS A 56 -12.54 14.36 19.37
CA LYS A 56 -13.11 14.44 20.72
C LYS A 56 -14.28 15.44 20.79
N PRO A 57 -14.16 16.68 20.28
CA PRO A 57 -15.30 17.59 20.11
C PRO A 57 -16.46 16.96 19.31
N ALA A 58 -16.18 16.27 18.20
CA ALA A 58 -17.21 15.62 17.39
C ALA A 58 -18.04 14.59 18.19
N TYR A 59 -17.39 13.76 19.02
CA TYR A 59 -18.10 12.82 19.90
C TYR A 59 -18.93 13.52 20.98
N GLN A 60 -18.54 14.71 21.46
CA GLN A 60 -19.39 15.48 22.38
C GLN A 60 -20.69 15.95 21.72
N LEU A 61 -20.67 16.32 20.43
CA LEU A 61 -21.86 16.76 19.69
C LEU A 61 -22.93 15.65 19.52
N ILE A 62 -22.51 14.39 19.56
CA ILE A 62 -23.39 13.23 19.40
C ILE A 62 -23.60 12.46 20.71
N LYS A 63 -23.10 12.97 21.83
CA LYS A 63 -23.22 12.32 23.14
C LYS A 63 -24.69 12.10 23.49
N GLY A 64 -25.03 10.86 23.87
CA GLY A 64 -26.40 10.47 24.22
C GLY A 64 -27.30 10.15 23.02
N LYS A 65 -26.84 10.34 21.77
CA LYS A 65 -27.56 9.88 20.59
C LYS A 65 -27.40 8.36 20.45
N ARG A 66 -28.44 7.69 19.94
CA ARG A 66 -28.39 6.26 19.60
C ARG A 66 -27.72 6.09 18.24
N SER A 67 -26.78 5.16 18.15
CA SER A 67 -26.15 4.77 16.87
C SER A 67 -26.73 3.44 16.37
N ASN A 68 -26.89 3.33 15.05
CA ASN A 68 -27.14 2.06 14.39
C ASN A 68 -25.79 1.54 13.89
N ARG A 69 -25.55 0.22 14.02
CA ARG A 69 -24.33 -0.38 13.51
C ARG A 69 -24.32 -0.32 11.99
N VAL A 70 -23.25 0.20 11.42
CA VAL A 70 -23.10 0.39 9.97
C VAL A 70 -22.00 -0.51 9.42
N THR A 71 -22.28 -1.20 8.31
CA THR A 71 -21.26 -1.88 7.53
C THR A 71 -20.61 -0.91 6.56
N VAL A 72 -19.28 -0.78 6.64
CA VAL A 72 -18.43 0.00 5.73
C VAL A 72 -17.63 -0.98 4.90
N ALA A 73 -17.83 -0.96 3.58
CA ALA A 73 -17.00 -1.69 2.65
C ALA A 73 -15.72 -0.90 2.36
N THR A 74 -14.56 -1.53 2.55
CA THR A 74 -13.26 -0.99 2.17
C THR A 74 -12.82 -1.69 0.89
N ILE A 75 -12.92 -1.00 -0.24
CA ILE A 75 -12.40 -1.46 -1.54
C ILE A 75 -10.95 -0.98 -1.64
N ASP A 76 -10.00 -1.89 -1.51
CA ASP A 76 -8.58 -1.57 -1.32
C ASP A 76 -7.66 -2.75 -1.69
N SER A 77 -6.43 -2.80 -1.17
CA SER A 77 -5.42 -3.85 -1.38
C SER A 77 -5.66 -5.10 -0.53
N GLY A 78 -6.83 -5.23 0.08
CA GLY A 78 -7.13 -6.26 1.08
C GLY A 78 -6.74 -5.84 2.50
N ILE A 79 -6.92 -6.73 3.47
CA ILE A 79 -6.65 -6.44 4.88
C ILE A 79 -6.00 -7.62 5.59
N ASP A 80 -5.25 -7.34 6.66
CA ASP A 80 -4.87 -8.35 7.65
C ASP A 80 -6.02 -8.62 8.62
N THR A 81 -6.82 -9.65 8.35
CA THR A 81 -7.95 -10.05 9.20
C THR A 81 -7.53 -10.54 10.59
N ALA A 82 -6.26 -10.88 10.79
CA ALA A 82 -5.71 -11.30 12.09
C ALA A 82 -5.22 -10.10 12.93
N GLN A 83 -5.22 -8.89 12.38
CA GLN A 83 -4.75 -7.69 13.07
C GLN A 83 -5.63 -7.46 14.33
N LYS A 84 -4.96 -7.32 15.49
CA LYS A 84 -5.62 -7.34 16.82
C LYS A 84 -6.64 -6.21 17.04
N ASP A 85 -6.37 -5.07 16.42
CA ASP A 85 -7.15 -3.84 16.47
C ASP A 85 -8.38 -3.87 15.54
N LEU A 86 -8.40 -4.78 14.56
CA LEU A 86 -9.45 -4.91 13.55
C LEU A 86 -10.32 -6.15 13.69
N ARG A 87 -9.78 -7.25 14.23
CA ARG A 87 -10.43 -8.57 14.19
C ARG A 87 -11.87 -8.59 14.71
N SER A 88 -12.18 -7.82 15.77
CA SER A 88 -13.53 -7.80 16.37
C SER A 88 -14.51 -6.83 15.69
N VAL A 89 -14.02 -6.00 14.76
CA VAL A 89 -14.84 -5.06 13.97
C VAL A 89 -15.00 -5.50 12.53
N LEU A 90 -14.46 -6.64 12.11
CA LEU A 90 -14.73 -7.19 10.78
C LEU A 90 -16.22 -7.50 10.63
N TRP A 91 -16.76 -7.18 9.45
CA TRP A 91 -18.05 -7.68 9.00
C TRP A 91 -17.96 -9.20 8.86
N THR A 92 -19.07 -9.89 9.14
CA THR A 92 -19.16 -11.35 8.99
C THR A 92 -20.41 -11.66 8.18
N ASN A 93 -20.25 -12.38 7.06
CA ASN A 93 -21.39 -12.95 6.36
C ASN A 93 -22.00 -14.06 7.23
N ALA A 94 -23.11 -13.76 7.89
CA ALA A 94 -23.78 -14.72 8.76
C ALA A 94 -24.45 -15.88 8.02
N LYS A 95 -24.50 -15.81 6.68
CA LYS A 95 -25.08 -16.85 5.83
C LYS A 95 -24.05 -17.88 5.35
N GLU A 96 -22.76 -17.61 5.52
CA GLU A 96 -21.66 -18.50 5.14
C GLU A 96 -21.17 -19.35 6.32
N ILE A 97 -20.76 -20.59 6.01
CA ILE A 97 -20.04 -21.47 6.94
C ILE A 97 -18.57 -21.45 6.55
N ALA A 98 -17.77 -20.72 7.35
CA ALA A 98 -16.36 -20.52 7.09
C ALA A 98 -15.57 -21.80 6.76
N GLY A 99 -15.00 -21.85 5.55
CA GLY A 99 -14.03 -22.85 5.14
C GLY A 99 -14.65 -24.19 4.73
N ASN A 100 -15.94 -24.22 4.38
CA ASN A 100 -16.61 -25.43 3.93
C ASN A 100 -16.47 -25.65 2.39
N GLY A 101 -15.90 -24.68 1.67
CA GLY A 101 -15.69 -24.73 0.23
C GLY A 101 -16.96 -24.61 -0.59
N LYS A 102 -18.03 -24.06 -0.02
CA LYS A 102 -19.34 -23.88 -0.66
C LYS A 102 -19.76 -22.42 -0.60
N ASP A 103 -20.64 -22.08 -1.53
CA ASP A 103 -21.40 -20.83 -1.53
C ASP A 103 -22.74 -21.14 -0.86
N ASP A 104 -22.81 -20.91 0.45
CA ASP A 104 -23.96 -21.33 1.29
C ASP A 104 -25.15 -20.39 1.07
N ASP A 105 -24.89 -19.12 0.81
CA ASP A 105 -25.90 -18.09 0.58
C ASP A 105 -26.32 -17.94 -0.89
N LYS A 106 -25.61 -18.61 -1.80
CA LYS A 106 -25.86 -18.68 -3.24
C LYS A 106 -25.69 -17.33 -3.95
N ASN A 107 -24.82 -16.47 -3.43
CA ASN A 107 -24.51 -15.16 -4.01
C ASN A 107 -23.41 -15.23 -5.08
N GLY A 108 -22.77 -16.39 -5.26
CA GLY A 108 -21.69 -16.65 -6.21
C GLY A 108 -20.28 -16.59 -5.61
N TYR A 109 -20.12 -16.30 -4.32
CA TYR A 109 -18.84 -16.03 -3.66
C TYR A 109 -18.59 -17.03 -2.53
N ILE A 110 -17.87 -18.11 -2.85
CA ILE A 110 -17.56 -19.23 -1.93
C ILE A 110 -16.77 -18.74 -0.71
N ASP A 111 -17.28 -19.02 0.50
CA ASP A 111 -16.62 -18.72 1.77
C ASP A 111 -16.32 -17.22 1.99
N ASP A 112 -17.15 -16.30 1.49
CA ASP A 112 -16.95 -14.83 1.57
C ASP A 112 -17.16 -14.20 2.97
N VAL A 113 -16.66 -14.87 4.01
CA VAL A 113 -16.92 -14.61 5.44
C VAL A 113 -16.66 -13.17 5.86
N HIS A 114 -15.56 -12.55 5.42
CA HIS A 114 -15.17 -11.19 5.82
C HIS A 114 -15.14 -10.20 4.65
N GLY A 115 -15.56 -10.66 3.46
CA GLY A 115 -15.48 -9.93 2.21
C GLY A 115 -14.85 -10.76 1.10
N TRP A 116 -14.42 -10.10 0.02
CA TRP A 116 -14.04 -10.78 -1.22
C TRP A 116 -12.78 -10.22 -1.90
N ASN A 117 -12.04 -11.06 -2.61
CA ASN A 117 -10.87 -10.65 -3.39
C ASN A 117 -11.09 -10.88 -4.89
N PHE A 118 -11.31 -9.80 -5.63
CA PHE A 118 -11.48 -9.80 -7.10
C PHE A 118 -10.17 -10.00 -7.86
N LEU A 119 -9.03 -9.85 -7.21
CA LEU A 119 -7.73 -10.20 -7.79
C LEU A 119 -7.40 -11.69 -7.58
N GLY A 120 -8.29 -12.44 -6.92
CA GLY A 120 -8.09 -13.82 -6.53
C GLY A 120 -8.18 -14.81 -7.70
N GLY A 121 -7.44 -15.90 -7.58
CA GLY A 121 -7.47 -17.03 -8.49
C GLY A 121 -7.49 -18.38 -7.76
N PRO A 122 -7.62 -19.50 -8.51
CA PRO A 122 -7.58 -20.84 -7.94
C PRO A 122 -6.29 -21.13 -7.17
N GLY A 123 -6.38 -22.01 -6.17
CA GLY A 123 -5.23 -22.42 -5.36
C GLY A 123 -4.70 -21.32 -4.43
N GLY A 124 -5.56 -20.38 -4.03
CA GLY A 124 -5.23 -19.33 -3.07
C GLY A 124 -4.30 -18.24 -3.61
N LYS A 125 -4.27 -18.07 -4.93
CA LYS A 125 -3.43 -17.05 -5.59
C LYS A 125 -4.17 -15.71 -5.65
N ALA A 126 -3.42 -14.61 -5.79
CA ALA A 126 -3.96 -13.32 -6.20
C ALA A 126 -2.98 -12.57 -7.08
N ASN A 127 -3.51 -11.80 -8.03
CA ASN A 127 -2.72 -10.97 -8.93
C ASN A 127 -2.57 -9.56 -8.37
N TYR A 128 -1.70 -9.41 -7.38
CA TYR A 128 -1.40 -8.13 -6.75
C TYR A 128 -0.20 -7.40 -7.37
N THR A 129 0.40 -7.95 -8.42
CA THR A 129 1.61 -7.40 -9.09
C THR A 129 1.29 -6.83 -10.48
N GLU A 130 0.09 -6.29 -10.67
CA GLU A 130 -0.27 -5.56 -11.89
C GLU A 130 0.59 -4.29 -12.07
N THR A 131 0.72 -3.83 -13.31
CA THR A 131 1.36 -2.55 -13.66
C THR A 131 0.32 -1.44 -13.79
N SER A 132 0.74 -0.23 -14.13
CA SER A 132 -0.17 0.90 -14.35
C SER A 132 -0.98 0.75 -15.64
N GLU A 133 -2.11 1.47 -15.71
CA GLU A 133 -3.02 1.40 -16.84
C GLU A 133 -2.37 1.88 -18.13
N GLU A 134 -1.61 2.97 -18.10
CA GLU A 134 -0.92 3.48 -19.29
C GLU A 134 0.13 2.49 -19.83
N VAL A 135 0.75 1.69 -18.97
CA VAL A 135 1.69 0.64 -19.40
C VAL A 135 0.94 -0.50 -20.08
N ARG A 136 -0.21 -0.92 -19.54
CA ARG A 136 -1.06 -1.94 -20.20
C ARG A 136 -1.58 -1.45 -21.55
N GLU A 137 -2.15 -0.25 -21.58
CA GLU A 137 -2.74 0.34 -22.78
C GLU A 137 -1.69 0.65 -23.85
N TYR A 138 -0.50 1.09 -23.46
CA TYR A 138 0.59 1.28 -24.39
C TYR A 138 0.94 -0.04 -25.09
N ASN A 139 1.09 -1.12 -24.34
CA ASN A 139 1.43 -2.42 -24.92
C ASN A 139 0.30 -3.00 -25.78
N ARG A 140 -0.97 -2.73 -25.45
CA ARG A 140 -2.13 -3.09 -26.26
C ARG A 140 -2.14 -2.37 -27.62
N LEU A 141 -1.86 -1.07 -27.61
CA LEU A 141 -2.00 -0.18 -28.77
C LEU A 141 -0.75 -0.08 -29.65
N LYS A 142 0.44 -0.32 -29.08
CA LYS A 142 1.74 -0.19 -29.77
C LYS A 142 1.81 -0.99 -31.09
N PRO A 143 1.37 -2.27 -31.17
CA PRO A 143 1.42 -3.02 -32.43
C PRO A 143 0.57 -2.39 -33.54
N LYS A 144 -0.49 -1.65 -33.17
CA LYS A 144 -1.43 -1.03 -34.10
C LYS A 144 -0.95 0.34 -34.58
N TYR A 145 -0.34 1.14 -33.71
CA TYR A 145 -0.14 2.57 -33.98
C TYR A 145 1.31 3.06 -33.98
N SER A 146 2.28 2.25 -33.54
CA SER A 146 3.67 2.73 -33.36
C SER A 146 4.35 3.24 -34.65
N ILE A 147 3.95 2.75 -35.81
CA ILE A 147 4.49 3.15 -37.13
C ILE A 147 3.56 4.09 -37.91
N LEU A 148 2.40 4.44 -37.34
CA LEU A 148 1.39 5.22 -38.04
C LEU A 148 1.50 6.70 -37.69
N THR A 149 0.92 7.52 -38.56
CA THR A 149 0.67 8.95 -38.36
C THR A 149 -0.82 9.21 -38.27
N GLU A 150 -1.24 10.38 -37.80
CA GLU A 150 -2.66 10.73 -37.70
C GLU A 150 -3.40 10.56 -39.04
N LYS A 151 -2.75 10.86 -40.15
CA LYS A 151 -3.31 10.72 -41.50
C LYS A 151 -3.53 9.25 -41.90
N THR A 152 -2.72 8.33 -41.38
CA THR A 152 -2.68 6.91 -41.80
C THR A 152 -3.35 5.97 -40.80
N ALA A 153 -3.68 6.44 -39.61
CA ALA A 153 -4.23 5.64 -38.52
C ALA A 153 -5.65 5.09 -38.76
N GLY A 154 -6.41 5.67 -39.71
CA GLY A 154 -7.80 5.32 -39.99
C GLY A 154 -8.77 5.78 -38.89
N ASP A 155 -8.62 5.23 -37.68
CA ASP A 155 -9.36 5.66 -36.48
C ASP A 155 -8.63 6.81 -35.78
N LYS A 156 -9.09 8.03 -36.05
CA LYS A 156 -8.51 9.25 -35.46
C LYS A 156 -8.73 9.35 -33.95
N LYS A 157 -9.83 8.80 -33.43
CA LYS A 157 -10.16 8.90 -31.99
C LYS A 157 -9.25 7.98 -31.17
N GLU A 158 -9.12 6.73 -31.59
CA GLU A 158 -8.23 5.77 -30.92
C GLU A 158 -6.76 6.17 -31.11
N TYR A 159 -6.38 6.73 -32.27
CA TYR A 159 -5.03 7.28 -32.45
C TYR A 159 -4.75 8.47 -31.53
N ALA A 160 -5.70 9.39 -31.34
CA ALA A 160 -5.54 10.49 -30.39
C ALA A 160 -5.41 9.98 -28.94
N TYR A 161 -6.15 8.92 -28.58
CA TYR A 161 -5.98 8.23 -27.31
C TYR A 161 -4.60 7.58 -27.18
N TRP A 162 -4.13 6.87 -28.21
CA TRP A 162 -2.78 6.32 -28.28
C TRP A 162 -1.69 7.37 -28.03
N LEU A 163 -1.81 8.58 -28.59
CA LEU A 163 -0.84 9.65 -28.34
C LEU A 163 -0.80 10.09 -26.87
N LYS A 164 -1.96 10.11 -26.19
CA LYS A 164 -2.05 10.41 -24.75
C LYS A 164 -1.41 9.29 -23.94
N VAL A 165 -1.80 8.04 -24.21
CA VAL A 165 -1.24 6.84 -23.56
C VAL A 165 0.28 6.78 -23.74
N LYS A 166 0.79 7.02 -24.95
CA LYS A 166 2.22 7.05 -25.23
C LYS A 166 2.95 8.10 -24.38
N THR A 167 2.38 9.31 -24.26
CA THR A 167 2.97 10.38 -23.45
C THR A 167 3.05 9.97 -21.98
N LEU A 168 1.96 9.44 -21.43
CA LEU A 168 1.92 8.97 -20.04
C LEU A 168 2.88 7.80 -19.81
N TYR A 169 2.90 6.82 -20.71
CA TYR A 169 3.82 5.70 -20.69
C TYR A 169 5.29 6.15 -20.68
N ASP A 170 5.65 7.07 -21.59
CA ASP A 170 7.02 7.59 -21.67
C ASP A 170 7.40 8.28 -20.34
N THR A 171 6.49 9.04 -19.72
CA THR A 171 6.70 9.62 -18.39
C THR A 171 6.90 8.54 -17.32
N THR A 172 5.99 7.58 -17.22
CA THR A 172 6.05 6.49 -16.23
C THR A 172 7.35 5.68 -16.34
N VAL A 173 7.72 5.26 -17.56
CA VAL A 173 8.93 4.46 -17.80
C VAL A 173 10.21 5.25 -17.56
N ASN A 174 10.24 6.54 -17.92
CA ASN A 174 11.41 7.38 -17.65
C ASN A 174 11.58 7.60 -16.14
N THR A 175 10.50 7.89 -15.41
CA THR A 175 10.53 7.99 -13.94
C THR A 175 10.98 6.67 -13.33
N ALA A 176 10.37 5.54 -13.71
CA ALA A 176 10.73 4.23 -13.18
C ALA A 176 12.21 3.88 -13.43
N ARG A 177 12.75 4.25 -14.60
CA ARG A 177 14.17 4.08 -14.94
C ARG A 177 15.07 4.90 -14.04
N THR A 178 14.81 6.20 -13.92
CA THR A 178 15.60 7.11 -13.08
C THR A 178 15.57 6.68 -11.60
N GLU A 179 14.39 6.35 -11.08
CA GLU A 179 14.24 5.91 -9.69
C GLU A 179 14.94 4.56 -9.45
N THR A 180 14.88 3.63 -10.40
CA THR A 180 15.59 2.34 -10.32
C THR A 180 17.11 2.54 -10.30
N GLU A 181 17.64 3.38 -11.19
CA GLU A 181 19.07 3.72 -11.26
C GLU A 181 19.59 4.32 -9.94
N GLN A 182 18.75 5.06 -9.22
CA GLN A 182 19.10 5.67 -7.94
C GLN A 182 18.91 4.72 -6.75
N LEU A 183 17.83 3.93 -6.72
CA LEU A 183 17.50 3.08 -5.57
C LEU A 183 18.36 1.83 -5.46
N VAL A 184 18.77 1.22 -6.58
CA VAL A 184 19.51 -0.05 -6.55
C VAL A 184 20.83 0.05 -5.76
N PRO A 185 21.71 1.06 -5.98
CA PRO A 185 22.92 1.20 -5.19
C PRO A 185 22.64 1.41 -3.69
N ILE A 186 21.62 2.22 -3.37
CA ILE A 186 21.24 2.52 -1.99
C ILE A 186 20.78 1.25 -1.26
N LEU A 187 19.91 0.47 -1.90
CA LEU A 187 19.42 -0.81 -1.35
C LEU A 187 20.57 -1.79 -1.13
N ASN A 188 21.52 -1.88 -2.05
CA ASN A 188 22.69 -2.75 -1.88
C ASN A 188 23.54 -2.34 -0.67
N VAL A 189 23.76 -1.04 -0.48
CA VAL A 189 24.46 -0.51 0.70
C VAL A 189 23.69 -0.86 1.97
N LEU A 190 22.38 -0.58 2.02
CA LEU A 190 21.56 -0.87 3.21
C LEU A 190 21.51 -2.34 3.56
N MET A 191 21.31 -3.23 2.58
CA MET A 191 21.29 -4.67 2.83
C MET A 191 22.64 -5.15 3.38
N THR A 192 23.74 -4.65 2.82
CA THR A 192 25.10 -5.01 3.24
C THR A 192 25.40 -4.51 4.65
N THR A 193 25.21 -3.21 4.91
CA THR A 193 25.47 -2.62 6.24
C THR A 193 24.52 -3.18 7.29
N SER A 194 23.26 -3.46 6.94
CA SER A 194 22.33 -4.17 7.82
C SER A 194 22.87 -5.54 8.21
N GLY A 195 23.51 -6.27 7.29
CA GLY A 195 24.12 -7.56 7.57
C GLY A 195 25.26 -7.45 8.59
N TYR A 196 26.12 -6.44 8.46
CA TYR A 196 27.20 -6.20 9.42
C TYR A 196 26.68 -5.83 10.81
N ILE A 197 25.71 -4.93 10.89
CA ILE A 197 25.08 -4.53 12.16
C ILE A 197 24.40 -5.72 12.84
N LYS A 198 23.60 -6.49 12.10
CA LYS A 198 22.93 -7.69 12.64
C LYS A 198 23.94 -8.71 13.18
N ARG A 199 25.06 -8.92 12.48
CA ARG A 199 26.12 -9.82 12.93
C ARG A 199 26.74 -9.35 14.25
N GLU A 200 27.04 -8.05 14.37
CA GLU A 200 27.60 -7.49 15.61
C GLU A 200 26.62 -7.60 16.78
N LEU A 201 25.34 -7.24 16.54
CA LEU A 201 24.28 -7.35 17.53
C LEU A 201 23.84 -8.79 17.82
N LYS A 202 24.43 -9.78 17.14
CA LYS A 202 24.08 -11.21 17.22
C LYS A 202 22.60 -11.48 16.94
N LEU A 203 22.03 -10.67 16.05
CA LEU A 203 20.65 -10.79 15.62
C LEU A 203 20.51 -11.86 14.53
N PRO A 204 19.44 -12.67 14.55
CA PRO A 204 19.13 -13.57 13.44
C PRO A 204 18.77 -12.77 12.18
N ALA A 205 18.87 -13.39 11.00
CA ALA A 205 18.69 -12.70 9.72
C ALA A 205 17.35 -11.95 9.60
N GLN A 206 16.29 -12.53 10.14
CA GLN A 206 14.92 -12.01 10.12
C GLN A 206 14.61 -10.98 11.22
N ALA A 207 15.49 -10.80 12.21
CA ALA A 207 15.30 -9.77 13.21
C ALA A 207 15.54 -8.38 12.61
N SER A 208 14.98 -7.37 13.25
CA SER A 208 15.23 -5.97 12.97
C SER A 208 16.01 -5.29 14.10
N PHE A 209 16.53 -4.11 13.82
CA PHE A 209 17.17 -3.21 14.77
C PHE A 209 16.66 -1.78 14.52
N THR A 210 16.74 -0.98 15.56
CA THR A 210 16.25 0.40 15.64
C THR A 210 17.41 1.37 15.90
N MET A 211 17.13 2.68 15.88
CA MET A 211 18.11 3.70 16.27
C MET A 211 18.69 3.44 17.68
N LYS A 212 17.87 2.97 18.63
CA LYS A 212 18.32 2.66 19.99
C LYS A 212 19.37 1.54 20.02
N ASP A 213 19.26 0.56 19.13
CA ASP A 213 20.25 -0.51 19.04
C ASP A 213 21.57 0.01 18.46
N ILE A 214 21.48 0.93 17.50
CA ILE A 214 22.63 1.60 16.88
C ILE A 214 23.37 2.52 17.87
N ASP A 215 22.65 3.28 18.69
CA ASP A 215 23.24 4.17 19.70
C ASP A 215 24.15 3.40 20.67
N ASN A 216 23.72 2.20 21.06
CA ASN A 216 24.44 1.33 21.99
C ASN A 216 25.56 0.52 21.32
N LEU A 217 25.61 0.48 19.99
CA LEU A 217 26.61 -0.29 19.25
C LEU A 217 27.98 0.39 19.30
N GLN A 218 29.00 -0.35 19.75
CA GLN A 218 30.39 0.10 19.77
C GLN A 218 31.14 -0.52 18.59
N PRO A 219 31.55 0.27 17.58
CA PRO A 219 32.18 -0.28 16.39
C PRO A 219 33.59 -0.82 16.71
N VAL A 220 33.82 -2.10 16.42
CA VAL A 220 35.12 -2.78 16.63
C VAL A 220 36.07 -2.69 15.43
N ASN A 221 35.61 -2.16 14.30
CA ASN A 221 36.41 -1.96 13.09
C ASN A 221 35.79 -0.88 12.19
N ASP A 222 36.54 -0.45 11.17
CA ASP A 222 36.12 0.60 10.23
C ASP A 222 34.84 0.26 9.48
N THR A 223 34.66 -1.01 9.06
CA THR A 223 33.46 -1.46 8.35
C THR A 223 32.20 -1.27 9.20
N LEU A 224 32.28 -1.61 10.48
CA LEU A 224 31.18 -1.48 11.41
C LEU A 224 30.93 -0.01 11.78
N MET A 225 31.98 0.80 11.89
CA MET A 225 31.86 2.25 12.07
C MET A 225 31.10 2.91 10.91
N HIS A 226 31.45 2.58 9.67
CA HIS A 226 30.77 3.12 8.48
C HIS A 226 29.33 2.59 8.38
N SER A 227 29.12 1.30 8.70
CA SER A 227 27.78 0.70 8.72
C SER A 227 26.87 1.40 9.75
N LYS A 228 27.42 1.72 10.93
CA LYS A 228 26.73 2.48 11.97
C LYS A 228 26.35 3.87 11.45
N GLN A 229 27.29 4.62 10.89
CA GLN A 229 27.03 5.97 10.36
C GLN A 229 25.95 6.00 9.27
N VAL A 230 25.93 5.00 8.38
CA VAL A 230 24.86 4.86 7.38
C VAL A 230 23.51 4.75 8.07
N TRP A 231 23.34 3.79 8.99
CA TRP A 231 22.06 3.58 9.66
C TRP A 231 21.65 4.72 10.58
N GLU A 232 22.58 5.40 11.24
CA GLU A 232 22.31 6.63 11.99
C GLU A 232 21.73 7.70 11.08
N SER A 233 22.34 7.93 9.91
CA SER A 233 21.85 8.90 8.93
C SER A 233 20.46 8.55 8.42
N ILE A 234 20.22 7.28 8.09
CA ILE A 234 18.88 6.81 7.66
C ILE A 234 17.84 7.05 8.74
N PHE A 235 18.08 6.61 9.97
CA PHE A 235 17.12 6.75 11.06
C PHE A 235 16.87 8.21 11.44
N GLN A 236 17.88 9.07 11.39
CA GLN A 236 17.73 10.51 11.62
C GLN A 236 16.87 11.18 10.55
N GLN A 237 16.95 10.73 9.29
CA GLN A 237 16.15 11.30 8.19
C GLN A 237 14.71 10.79 8.20
N VAL A 238 14.51 9.50 8.49
CA VAL A 238 13.17 8.90 8.56
C VAL A 238 12.42 9.39 9.80
N GLY A 239 13.12 9.48 10.94
CA GLY A 239 12.52 9.77 12.23
C GLY A 239 11.64 8.64 12.76
N GLY A 240 11.01 8.86 13.92
CA GLY A 240 10.07 7.93 14.54
C GLY A 240 10.66 6.57 14.95
N ASN A 241 9.77 5.58 15.12
CA ASN A 241 10.10 4.23 15.61
C ASN A 241 10.32 3.22 14.47
N ALA A 242 10.87 3.65 13.34
CA ALA A 242 11.17 2.76 12.22
C ALA A 242 12.26 1.74 12.58
N ASP A 243 12.22 0.58 11.94
CA ASP A 243 13.28 -0.41 12.02
C ASP A 243 13.91 -0.68 10.65
N ASN A 244 15.13 -1.20 10.64
CA ASN A 244 15.88 -1.41 9.40
C ASN A 244 15.18 -2.35 8.41
N ALA A 245 14.41 -3.33 8.91
CA ALA A 245 13.78 -4.35 8.08
C ALA A 245 12.55 -3.78 7.36
N SER A 246 11.75 -2.97 8.06
CA SER A 246 10.63 -2.23 7.48
C SER A 246 11.09 -1.28 6.39
N LEU A 247 12.17 -0.52 6.62
CA LEU A 247 12.72 0.41 5.63
C LEU A 247 13.27 -0.30 4.38
N ILE A 248 14.04 -1.37 4.57
CA ILE A 248 14.53 -2.18 3.43
C ILE A 248 13.36 -2.78 2.66
N LYS A 249 12.33 -3.26 3.37
CA LYS A 249 11.13 -3.84 2.76
C LYS A 249 10.41 -2.80 1.89
N ASP A 250 10.09 -1.63 2.45
CA ASP A 250 9.33 -0.58 1.76
C ASP A 250 10.04 -0.11 0.47
N TRP A 251 11.37 0.03 0.52
CA TRP A 251 12.15 0.39 -0.66
C TRP A 251 12.31 -0.76 -1.65
N SER A 252 12.40 -2.01 -1.18
CA SER A 252 12.40 -3.19 -2.05
C SER A 252 11.07 -3.32 -2.80
N GLU A 253 9.95 -3.04 -2.14
CA GLU A 253 8.62 -3.02 -2.76
C GLU A 253 8.50 -1.87 -3.78
N SER A 254 9.06 -0.70 -3.47
CA SER A 254 9.12 0.43 -4.41
C SER A 254 9.93 0.08 -5.66
N LEU A 255 11.10 -0.55 -5.48
CA LEU A 255 11.92 -1.03 -6.60
C LEU A 255 11.19 -2.11 -7.41
N ALA A 256 10.47 -3.04 -6.76
CA ALA A 256 9.68 -4.05 -7.44
C ALA A 256 8.58 -3.42 -8.31
N LYS A 257 7.93 -2.35 -7.82
CA LYS A 257 6.96 -1.59 -8.61
C LYS A 257 7.60 -0.95 -9.84
N TYR A 258 8.71 -0.23 -9.68
CA TYR A 258 9.40 0.38 -10.82
C TYR A 258 9.86 -0.65 -11.85
N ASN A 259 10.41 -1.78 -11.39
CA ASN A 259 10.78 -2.88 -12.28
C ASN A 259 9.58 -3.45 -13.04
N ASN A 260 8.40 -3.50 -12.41
CA ASN A 260 7.18 -3.93 -13.07
C ASN A 260 6.69 -2.92 -14.13
N ASP A 261 6.83 -1.61 -13.88
CA ASP A 261 6.51 -0.58 -14.86
C ASP A 261 7.48 -0.62 -16.08
N LEU A 262 8.74 -1.02 -15.85
CA LEU A 262 9.74 -1.20 -16.92
C LEU A 262 9.58 -2.52 -17.69
N ASN A 263 9.27 -3.61 -16.98
CA ASN A 263 9.22 -4.97 -17.53
C ASN A 263 7.97 -5.70 -17.00
N PRO A 264 6.76 -5.28 -17.44
CA PRO A 264 5.52 -5.80 -16.90
C PRO A 264 5.24 -7.23 -17.34
N ASP A 265 4.68 -8.03 -16.43
CA ASP A 265 4.09 -9.33 -16.78
C ASP A 265 2.61 -9.17 -17.15
N LEU A 266 2.38 -8.80 -18.42
CA LEU A 266 1.04 -8.56 -18.98
C LEU A 266 0.18 -9.83 -19.08
N ALA A 267 0.73 -11.01 -18.82
CA ALA A 267 0.01 -12.28 -18.85
C ALA A 267 -0.34 -12.80 -17.44
N SER A 268 0.09 -12.11 -16.38
CA SER A 268 -0.15 -12.48 -14.98
C SER A 268 -1.63 -12.71 -14.67
N ARG A 269 -2.51 -11.76 -15.05
CA ARG A 269 -3.97 -11.87 -14.81
C ARG A 269 -4.57 -13.12 -15.42
N LYS A 270 -4.29 -13.37 -16.71
CA LYS A 270 -4.79 -14.54 -17.42
C LYS A 270 -4.33 -15.85 -16.77
N ARG A 271 -3.13 -15.89 -16.18
CA ARG A 271 -2.62 -17.10 -15.51
C ARG A 271 -3.15 -17.26 -14.07
N ILE A 272 -3.46 -16.15 -13.39
CA ILE A 272 -3.86 -16.16 -11.98
C ILE A 272 -5.38 -16.14 -11.85
N VAL A 273 -6.03 -15.06 -12.31
CA VAL A 273 -7.49 -14.87 -12.20
C VAL A 273 -8.20 -15.72 -13.25
N GLY A 274 -7.63 -15.79 -14.46
CA GLY A 274 -8.18 -16.63 -15.54
C GLY A 274 -9.33 -15.99 -16.31
N ASP A 275 -9.57 -14.70 -16.12
CA ASP A 275 -10.61 -13.93 -16.79
C ASP A 275 -10.04 -12.96 -17.83
N ASP A 276 -10.95 -12.31 -18.56
CA ASP A 276 -10.65 -11.18 -19.44
C ASP A 276 -11.14 -9.89 -18.76
N PRO A 277 -10.26 -8.96 -18.35
CA PRO A 277 -10.65 -7.76 -17.61
C PRO A 277 -11.55 -6.81 -18.42
N ASP A 278 -11.52 -6.89 -19.74
CA ASP A 278 -12.23 -5.97 -20.64
C ASP A 278 -13.64 -6.49 -21.01
N ILE A 279 -13.95 -7.72 -20.63
CA ILE A 279 -15.26 -8.34 -20.88
C ILE A 279 -16.09 -8.35 -19.59
N TRP A 280 -17.25 -7.71 -19.64
CA TRP A 280 -18.26 -7.80 -18.60
C TRP A 280 -18.93 -9.18 -18.60
N ASP A 281 -18.28 -10.18 -18.02
CA ASP A 281 -18.90 -11.46 -17.74
C ASP A 281 -19.78 -11.39 -16.48
N THR A 282 -20.83 -12.22 -16.44
CA THR A 282 -21.69 -12.38 -15.25
C THR A 282 -21.19 -13.47 -14.30
N LYS A 283 -20.07 -14.13 -14.61
CA LYS A 283 -19.54 -15.21 -13.79
C LYS A 283 -18.80 -14.64 -12.57
N PRO A 284 -19.02 -15.19 -11.37
CA PRO A 284 -18.18 -14.88 -10.23
C PRO A 284 -16.73 -15.33 -10.48
N TYR A 285 -15.78 -14.56 -9.98
CA TYR A 285 -14.35 -14.87 -9.95
C TYR A 285 -13.75 -14.28 -8.68
N GLY A 286 -12.52 -14.68 -8.36
CA GLY A 286 -11.85 -14.27 -7.12
C GLY A 286 -11.77 -15.39 -6.09
N ASN A 287 -11.49 -15.01 -4.84
CA ASN A 287 -11.52 -15.90 -3.69
C ASN A 287 -11.76 -15.12 -2.38
N ALA A 288 -11.92 -15.83 -1.27
CA ALA A 288 -12.11 -15.24 0.06
C ALA A 288 -10.81 -14.81 0.78
N LEU A 289 -9.65 -14.87 0.12
CA LEU A 289 -8.37 -14.53 0.75
C LEU A 289 -8.12 -13.02 0.68
N LEU A 290 -8.10 -12.38 1.85
CA LEU A 290 -8.01 -10.91 1.95
C LEU A 290 -6.61 -10.41 2.27
N LYS A 291 -5.70 -11.29 2.72
CA LYS A 291 -4.33 -10.92 3.11
C LYS A 291 -3.31 -11.45 2.11
N PHE A 292 -2.64 -10.51 1.46
CA PHE A 292 -1.46 -10.71 0.61
C PHE A 292 -0.34 -9.74 1.06
N PRO A 293 0.89 -9.84 0.54
CA PRO A 293 1.99 -8.97 0.96
C PRO A 293 1.68 -7.46 0.89
N ASP A 294 0.79 -7.06 -0.02
CA ASP A 294 0.37 -5.67 -0.28
C ASP A 294 -0.82 -5.19 0.57
N ALA A 295 -1.35 -6.01 1.49
CA ALA A 295 -2.55 -5.69 2.28
C ALA A 295 -2.36 -4.57 3.34
N MET A 296 -1.16 -4.01 3.48
CA MET A 296 -0.87 -3.00 4.51
C MET A 296 -1.66 -1.71 4.31
N HIS A 297 -1.85 -1.26 3.05
CA HIS A 297 -2.61 -0.04 2.77
C HIS A 297 -4.08 -0.18 3.21
N GLY A 298 -4.78 -1.23 2.75
CA GLY A 298 -6.15 -1.48 3.16
C GLY A 298 -6.31 -1.76 4.66
N THR A 299 -5.33 -2.41 5.30
CA THR A 299 -5.30 -2.58 6.76
C THR A 299 -5.24 -1.23 7.49
N GLY A 300 -4.38 -0.31 7.03
CA GLY A 300 -4.28 1.04 7.58
C GLY A 300 -5.56 1.84 7.40
N VAL A 301 -6.16 1.81 6.20
CA VAL A 301 -7.43 2.46 5.89
C VAL A 301 -8.57 1.92 6.78
N ALA A 302 -8.69 0.60 6.91
CA ALA A 302 -9.67 -0.02 7.81
C ALA A 302 -9.45 0.40 9.27
N GLY A 303 -8.20 0.52 9.71
CA GLY A 303 -7.82 1.01 11.03
C GLY A 303 -8.33 2.42 11.31
N LEU A 304 -8.05 3.35 10.39
CA LEU A 304 -8.53 4.74 10.50
C LEU A 304 -10.07 4.81 10.59
N ILE A 305 -10.78 3.96 9.85
CA ILE A 305 -12.25 3.93 9.87
C ILE A 305 -12.78 3.42 11.21
N GLY A 306 -12.29 2.27 11.68
CA GLY A 306 -13.01 1.50 12.71
C GLY A 306 -12.15 0.66 13.64
N ALA A 307 -10.84 0.90 13.76
CA ALA A 307 -10.02 0.25 14.79
C ALA A 307 -10.67 0.37 16.18
N VAL A 308 -10.54 -0.70 16.98
CA VAL A 308 -11.21 -0.82 18.27
C VAL A 308 -10.64 0.20 19.23
N ARG A 309 -11.47 1.19 19.56
CA ARG A 309 -11.07 2.28 20.46
C ARG A 309 -10.71 1.79 21.86
N ASN A 310 -9.71 2.42 22.48
CA ASN A 310 -9.28 2.21 23.87
C ASN A 310 -8.83 0.77 24.23
N ASN A 311 -8.37 -0.02 23.26
CA ASN A 311 -7.92 -1.40 23.51
C ASN A 311 -6.39 -1.52 23.80
N GLY A 312 -5.66 -0.40 23.75
CA GLY A 312 -4.20 -0.36 23.95
C GLY A 312 -3.35 -0.88 22.78
N TYR A 313 -3.98 -1.18 21.64
CA TYR A 313 -3.32 -1.55 20.38
C TYR A 313 -3.47 -0.41 19.36
N GLY A 314 -2.55 -0.35 18.39
CA GLY A 314 -2.71 0.49 17.19
C GLY A 314 -3.18 1.93 17.47
N VAL A 315 -4.24 2.35 16.79
CA VAL A 315 -4.82 3.71 16.87
C VAL A 315 -6.31 3.61 17.14
N ASP A 316 -6.91 4.68 17.66
CA ASP A 316 -8.35 4.75 17.82
C ASP A 316 -9.04 5.05 16.48
N GLY A 317 -9.88 4.13 15.99
CA GLY A 317 -10.66 4.35 14.78
C GLY A 317 -11.67 5.51 14.93
N VAL A 318 -11.99 6.20 13.82
CA VAL A 318 -12.91 7.34 13.82
C VAL A 318 -14.30 6.93 14.31
N ALA A 319 -14.84 5.80 13.84
CA ALA A 319 -16.18 5.34 14.17
C ALA A 319 -16.16 4.11 15.10
N ASP A 320 -16.91 4.17 16.20
CA ASP A 320 -16.93 3.12 17.23
C ASP A 320 -18.00 2.03 17.02
N ASN A 321 -19.04 2.28 16.22
CA ASN A 321 -20.12 1.33 15.94
C ASN A 321 -20.21 0.96 14.45
N VAL A 322 -19.11 0.48 13.89
CA VAL A 322 -19.04 0.01 12.49
C VAL A 322 -18.61 -1.45 12.38
N ARG A 323 -18.83 -2.02 11.19
CA ARG A 323 -18.27 -3.29 10.74
C ARG A 323 -17.55 -3.11 9.42
N ILE A 324 -16.35 -3.65 9.29
CA ILE A 324 -15.51 -3.50 8.10
C ILE A 324 -15.67 -4.71 7.19
N MET A 325 -16.26 -4.52 6.02
CA MET A 325 -16.29 -5.52 4.93
C MET A 325 -15.10 -5.26 4.03
N ALA A 326 -14.15 -6.19 3.95
CA ALA A 326 -12.92 -5.98 3.21
C ALA A 326 -13.03 -6.54 1.79
N ILE A 327 -12.81 -5.68 0.80
CA ILE A 327 -12.88 -6.04 -0.61
C ILE A 327 -11.54 -5.73 -1.27
N LYS A 328 -10.85 -6.74 -1.79
CA LYS A 328 -9.58 -6.56 -2.49
C LYS A 328 -9.81 -6.38 -3.99
N THR A 329 -9.45 -5.20 -4.49
CA THR A 329 -9.43 -4.86 -5.93
C THR A 329 -8.18 -4.12 -6.37
N VAL A 330 -7.39 -3.62 -5.42
CA VAL A 330 -6.22 -2.78 -5.69
C VAL A 330 -4.96 -3.65 -5.68
N PRO A 331 -4.23 -3.75 -6.81
CA PRO A 331 -2.90 -4.34 -6.86
C PRO A 331 -1.83 -3.27 -6.59
N ASN A 332 -0.54 -3.61 -6.71
CA ASN A 332 0.58 -2.66 -6.65
C ASN A 332 0.69 -1.73 -7.87
N GLY A 333 -0.12 -1.97 -8.91
CA GLY A 333 -0.34 -1.09 -10.06
C GLY A 333 -1.77 -0.56 -10.04
N ASP A 334 -2.36 -0.38 -11.23
CA ASP A 334 -3.71 0.16 -11.33
C ASP A 334 -4.76 -0.95 -11.43
N GLU A 335 -5.93 -0.66 -10.88
CA GLU A 335 -7.11 -1.51 -10.82
C GLU A 335 -7.74 -1.66 -12.21
N TYR A 336 -8.55 -2.70 -12.41
CA TYR A 336 -9.42 -2.80 -13.58
C TYR A 336 -10.82 -2.29 -13.25
N ASP A 337 -11.43 -1.53 -14.17
CA ASP A 337 -12.76 -0.95 -13.97
C ASP A 337 -13.82 -2.01 -13.71
N LYS A 338 -13.69 -3.18 -14.34
CA LYS A 338 -14.54 -4.35 -14.09
C LYS A 338 -14.50 -4.79 -12.62
N ASP A 339 -13.31 -4.88 -12.04
CA ASP A 339 -13.12 -5.31 -10.65
C ASP A 339 -13.74 -4.29 -9.69
N VAL A 340 -13.51 -3.00 -9.93
CA VAL A 340 -14.09 -1.91 -9.13
C VAL A 340 -15.62 -1.93 -9.20
N ALA A 341 -16.20 -2.03 -10.40
CA ALA A 341 -17.63 -2.05 -10.57
C ALA A 341 -18.28 -3.31 -9.95
N LYS A 342 -17.66 -4.49 -10.06
CA LYS A 342 -18.14 -5.70 -9.38
C LYS A 342 -18.01 -5.61 -7.87
N ALA A 343 -16.93 -5.01 -7.35
CA ALA A 343 -16.74 -4.77 -5.92
C ALA A 343 -17.79 -3.86 -5.32
N ILE A 344 -18.16 -2.77 -6.01
CA ILE A 344 -19.24 -1.90 -5.57
C ILE A 344 -20.57 -2.66 -5.51
N ARG A 345 -20.89 -3.47 -6.54
CA ARG A 345 -22.10 -4.30 -6.52
C ARG A 345 -22.09 -5.31 -5.37
N TYR A 346 -20.99 -6.06 -5.21
CA TYR A 346 -20.79 -6.98 -4.10
C TYR A 346 -21.02 -6.30 -2.75
N ALA A 347 -20.44 -5.11 -2.53
CA ALA A 347 -20.60 -4.36 -1.29
C ALA A 347 -22.07 -4.05 -1.00
N VAL A 348 -22.78 -3.53 -2.01
CA VAL A 348 -24.19 -3.14 -1.89
C VAL A 348 -25.08 -4.37 -1.67
N ASP A 349 -24.87 -5.43 -2.45
CA ASP A 349 -25.65 -6.68 -2.38
C ASP A 349 -25.46 -7.38 -1.02
N ASN A 350 -24.28 -7.27 -0.42
CA ASN A 350 -23.98 -7.73 0.95
C ASN A 350 -24.30 -6.70 2.06
N GLY A 351 -25.00 -5.62 1.71
CA GLY A 351 -25.61 -4.71 2.67
C GLY A 351 -24.68 -3.64 3.26
N ALA A 352 -23.51 -3.40 2.66
CA ALA A 352 -22.70 -2.22 2.99
C ALA A 352 -23.55 -0.94 2.82
N ARG A 353 -23.45 -0.02 3.78
CA ARG A 353 -24.13 1.30 3.71
C ARG A 353 -23.19 2.41 3.29
N ILE A 354 -21.89 2.18 3.44
CA ILE A 354 -20.82 3.10 3.05
C ILE A 354 -19.80 2.29 2.25
N VAL A 355 -19.34 2.85 1.14
CA VAL A 355 -18.25 2.30 0.35
C VAL A 355 -17.09 3.30 0.40
N ASN A 356 -15.96 2.87 0.94
CA ASN A 356 -14.71 3.61 0.94
C ASN A 356 -13.80 3.06 -0.15
N MET A 357 -13.31 3.92 -1.05
CA MET A 357 -12.41 3.58 -2.15
C MET A 357 -11.17 4.47 -2.04
N SER A 358 -10.08 3.94 -1.48
CA SER A 358 -8.86 4.73 -1.23
C SER A 358 -7.89 4.69 -2.42
N PHE A 359 -8.42 4.84 -3.62
CA PHE A 359 -7.69 4.82 -4.89
C PHE A 359 -8.35 5.77 -5.90
N GLY A 360 -7.67 6.00 -7.03
CA GLY A 360 -8.16 6.87 -8.09
C GLY A 360 -7.29 6.77 -9.34
N LYS A 361 -7.94 6.95 -10.49
CA LYS A 361 -7.32 6.92 -11.82
C LYS A 361 -7.24 8.33 -12.41
N ASN A 362 -6.26 8.56 -13.27
CA ASN A 362 -5.98 9.86 -13.91
C ASN A 362 -6.69 10.02 -15.25
#